data_AF-A0A2W2BM53-F1
#
_entry.id   AF-A0A2W2BM53-F1
#
_cell.length_a   1.000
_cell.length_b   1.000
_cell.length_c   1.000
_cell.angle_alpha   90.00
_cell.angle_beta   90.00
_cell.angle_gamma   90.00
#
_symmetry.space_group_name_H-M   'P 1'
#
loop_
_entity.id
_entity.type
_entity.pdbx_description
1 polymer ?
#
loop_
_entity_poly.entity_id
_entity_poly.type
_entity_poly.pdbx_seq_one_letter_code
_entity_poly.pdbx_strand_id
1 'polypeptide(L)'
;YNGEIYSMPFNMYTFNKLWGVITPDEAKAKIEEQKKSVKLDGKPANLEEQAISLVGPDVYQKLVKGYTEKQWGQAATDLPSFIIRRLPVRFTYDNNYFNDPYQGIPVGGYTQIIEKMLDHELIEVETGVDFFDHKEEYINSGA
;
A
#
# COMPACT_ATOMS: atom_id res chain seq x y z
N TYR A 1 10.46 1.43 -13.42
CA TYR A 1 11.38 2.57 -13.21
C TYR A 1 12.27 2.70 -14.45
N ASN A 2 12.21 3.80 -15.20
CA ASN A 2 13.05 4.03 -16.41
C ASN A 2 13.12 2.85 -17.40
N GLY A 3 11.98 2.23 -17.72
CA GLY A 3 11.90 1.05 -18.59
C GLY A 3 12.16 -0.29 -17.90
N GLU A 4 12.64 -0.30 -16.66
CA GLU A 4 12.84 -1.51 -15.86
C GLU A 4 11.57 -1.88 -15.08
N ILE A 5 11.20 -3.16 -15.12
CA ILE A 5 10.09 -3.73 -14.35
C ILE A 5 10.62 -4.35 -13.05
N TYR A 6 10.04 -4.00 -11.92
CA TYR A 6 10.35 -4.55 -10.60
C TYR A 6 9.11 -5.20 -9.99
N SER A 7 9.34 -6.26 -9.20
CA SER A 7 8.29 -6.89 -8.42
C SER A 7 7.78 -5.98 -7.31
N MET A 8 6.48 -6.04 -7.03
CA MET A 8 5.88 -5.50 -5.82
C MET A 8 4.93 -6.53 -5.21
N PRO A 9 4.93 -6.72 -3.87
CA PRO A 9 5.77 -6.02 -2.89
C PRO A 9 7.26 -6.35 -3.02
N PHE A 10 8.12 -5.54 -2.39
CA PHE A 10 9.57 -5.72 -2.50
C PHE A 10 9.97 -7.08 -1.95
N ASN A 11 10.53 -7.91 -2.82
CA ASN A 11 10.84 -9.30 -2.54
C ASN A 11 12.19 -9.72 -3.13
N MET A 12 12.54 -11.00 -3.07
CA MET A 12 13.83 -11.47 -3.58
C MET A 12 14.02 -11.22 -5.10
N TYR A 13 12.95 -11.20 -5.92
CA TYR A 13 13.07 -10.78 -7.32
C TYR A 13 13.49 -9.31 -7.45
N THR A 14 12.98 -8.46 -6.55
CA THR A 14 13.34 -7.04 -6.51
C THR A 14 14.81 -6.87 -6.12
N PHE A 15 15.25 -7.53 -5.06
CA PHE A 15 16.62 -7.42 -4.56
C PHE A 15 17.65 -8.03 -5.52
N ASN A 16 17.33 -9.18 -6.13
CA ASN A 16 18.16 -9.78 -7.16
C ASN A 16 18.35 -8.82 -8.34
N LYS A 17 17.27 -8.18 -8.81
CA LYS A 17 17.37 -7.22 -9.92
C LYS A 17 18.11 -5.94 -9.54
N LEU A 18 18.01 -5.50 -8.29
CA LEU A 18 18.70 -4.29 -7.82
C LEU A 18 20.20 -4.51 -7.56
N TRP A 19 20.55 -5.62 -6.92
CA TRP A 19 21.87 -5.81 -6.31
C TRP A 19 22.55 -7.14 -6.70
N GLY A 20 21.90 -8.00 -7.48
CA GLY A 20 22.42 -9.32 -7.84
C GLY A 20 22.37 -10.35 -6.71
N VAL A 21 21.83 -10.00 -5.54
CA VAL A 21 21.72 -10.93 -4.39
C VAL A 21 20.76 -12.06 -4.70
N ILE A 22 21.05 -13.26 -4.21
CA ILE A 22 20.28 -14.48 -4.47
C ILE A 22 19.68 -15.07 -3.20
N THR A 23 20.29 -14.81 -2.03
CA THR A 23 19.83 -15.33 -0.74
C THR A 23 19.17 -14.24 0.14
N PRO A 24 18.20 -14.63 0.99
CA PRO A 24 17.64 -13.75 2.02
C PRO A 24 18.67 -13.00 2.87
N ASP A 25 19.77 -13.67 3.24
CA ASP A 25 20.75 -13.09 4.14
C ASP A 25 21.67 -12.08 3.44
N GLU A 26 22.00 -12.31 2.16
CA GLU A 26 22.64 -11.29 1.31
C GLU A 26 21.76 -10.06 1.16
N ALA A 27 20.45 -10.24 0.93
CA ALA A 27 19.51 -9.13 0.80
C ALA A 27 19.40 -8.32 2.10
N LYS A 28 19.28 -8.98 3.26
CA LYS A 28 19.29 -8.31 4.58
C LYS A 28 20.60 -7.56 4.81
N ALA A 29 21.74 -8.20 4.53
CA ALA A 29 23.04 -7.57 4.69
C ALA A 29 23.18 -6.31 3.83
N LYS A 30 22.69 -6.37 2.58
CA LYS A 30 22.72 -5.23 1.66
C LYS A 30 21.80 -4.09 2.12
N ILE A 31 20.59 -4.40 2.61
CA ILE A 31 19.68 -3.41 3.18
C ILE A 31 20.31 -2.73 4.41
N GLU A 32 20.96 -3.49 5.29
CA GLU A 32 21.62 -2.93 6.47
C GLU A 32 22.84 -2.07 6.11
N GLU A 33 23.62 -2.46 5.10
CA GLU A 33 24.69 -1.63 4.52
C GLU A 33 24.13 -0.29 4.01
N GLN A 34 23.05 -0.35 3.24
CA GLN A 34 22.34 0.79 2.66
C GLN A 34 21.75 1.72 3.73
N LYS A 35 21.20 1.18 4.81
CA LYS A 35 20.70 1.99 5.94
C LYS A 35 21.82 2.72 6.67
N LYS A 36 22.96 2.06 6.88
CA LYS A 36 24.12 2.64 7.57
C LYS A 36 24.78 3.77 6.79
N SER A 37 24.65 3.80 5.46
CA SER A 37 25.27 4.83 4.63
C SER A 37 24.63 6.22 4.80
N VAL A 38 23.34 6.29 5.17
CA VAL A 38 22.59 7.56 5.28
C VAL A 38 22.69 8.20 6.67
N LYS A 39 23.22 7.49 7.68
CA LYS A 39 23.36 7.98 9.07
C LYS A 39 22.09 8.70 9.58
N LEU A 40 20.95 8.02 9.51
CA LEU A 40 19.72 8.52 10.12
C LEU A 40 19.84 8.38 11.64
N ASP A 41 20.06 9.49 12.32
CA ASP A 41 20.14 9.54 13.78
C ASP A 41 18.73 9.78 14.37
N GLY A 42 18.26 8.85 15.20
CA GLY A 42 16.99 9.01 15.93
C GLY A 42 15.76 8.47 15.20
N LYS A 43 14.57 9.01 15.54
CA LYS A 43 13.29 8.59 14.96
C LYS A 43 13.02 9.35 13.66
N PRO A 44 12.62 8.68 12.57
CA PRO A 44 12.29 9.35 11.32
C PRO A 44 11.20 10.43 11.47
N ALA A 45 11.51 11.64 11.01
CA ALA A 45 10.61 12.79 11.08
C ALA A 45 9.60 12.83 9.93
N ASN A 46 9.98 12.29 8.77
CA ASN A 46 9.19 12.34 7.54
C ASN A 46 9.17 10.97 6.82
N LEU A 47 8.40 10.89 5.73
CA LEU A 47 8.23 9.67 4.95
C LEU A 47 9.54 9.23 4.28
N GLU A 48 10.35 10.16 3.76
CA GLU A 48 11.65 9.86 3.16
C GLU A 48 12.57 9.13 4.14
N GLU A 49 12.82 9.72 5.31
CA GLU A 49 13.64 9.13 6.37
C GLU A 49 13.07 7.78 6.82
N GLN A 50 11.74 7.69 6.94
CA GLN A 50 11.09 6.45 7.36
C GLN A 50 11.30 5.34 6.33
N ALA A 51 11.12 5.62 5.04
CA ALA A 51 11.35 4.65 3.97
C ALA A 51 12.83 4.24 3.90
N ILE A 52 13.76 5.19 3.96
CA ILE A 52 15.19 4.91 3.96
C ILE A 52 15.59 4.05 5.17
N SER A 53 15.03 4.33 6.36
CA SER A 53 15.30 3.53 7.57
C SER A 53 14.81 2.07 7.45
N LEU A 54 13.86 1.79 6.56
CA LEU A 54 13.29 0.46 6.36
C LEU A 54 13.99 -0.31 5.24
N VAL A 55 14.29 0.34 4.10
CA VAL A 55 14.74 -0.34 2.87
C VAL A 55 16.02 0.24 2.25
N GLY A 56 16.58 1.30 2.83
CA GLY A 56 17.76 1.99 2.32
C GLY A 56 17.47 2.96 1.16
N PRO A 57 18.46 3.80 0.78
CA PRO A 57 18.26 4.85 -0.21
C PRO A 57 18.02 4.34 -1.63
N ASP A 58 18.60 3.21 -2.04
CA ASP A 58 18.41 2.68 -3.40
C ASP A 58 16.94 2.34 -3.71
N VAL A 59 16.32 1.57 -2.82
CA VAL A 59 14.91 1.15 -2.96
C VAL A 59 14.00 2.37 -2.84
N TYR A 60 14.29 3.27 -1.89
CA TYR A 60 13.55 4.51 -1.73
C TYR A 60 13.57 5.34 -3.02
N GLN A 61 14.75 5.64 -3.55
CA GLN A 61 14.93 6.52 -4.69
C GLN A 61 14.32 5.94 -5.97
N LYS A 62 14.46 4.62 -6.19
CA LYS A 62 13.97 3.98 -7.42
C LYS A 62 12.48 3.66 -7.37
N LEU A 63 11.95 3.20 -6.23
CA LEU A 63 10.64 2.54 -6.17
C LEU A 63 9.63 3.22 -5.23
N VAL A 64 10.06 4.14 -4.35
CA VAL A 64 9.16 4.80 -3.39
C VAL A 64 8.97 6.28 -3.71
N LYS A 65 10.05 7.07 -3.77
CA LYS A 65 10.02 8.54 -3.85
C LYS A 65 9.04 9.07 -4.89
N GLY A 66 9.30 8.78 -6.16
CA GLY A 66 8.50 9.34 -7.26
C GLY A 66 7.04 8.86 -7.26
N TYR A 67 6.77 7.65 -6.77
CA TYR A 67 5.40 7.15 -6.64
C TYR A 67 4.65 7.90 -5.53
N THR A 68 5.28 8.02 -4.36
CA THR A 68 4.73 8.74 -3.22
C THR A 68 4.45 10.20 -3.56
N GLU A 69 5.44 10.92 -4.10
CA GLU A 69 5.30 12.35 -4.39
C GLU A 69 4.23 12.60 -5.45
N LYS A 70 4.10 11.69 -6.43
CA LYS A 70 3.01 11.74 -7.40
C LYS A 70 1.64 11.50 -6.77
N GLN A 71 1.52 10.51 -5.88
CA GLN A 71 0.25 10.16 -5.24
C GLN A 71 -0.24 11.28 -4.31
N TRP A 72 0.68 11.93 -3.60
CA TRP A 72 0.35 12.95 -2.60
C TRP A 72 0.45 14.39 -3.12
N GLY A 73 1.08 14.61 -4.27
CA GLY A 73 1.30 15.96 -4.82
C GLY A 73 2.23 16.84 -3.97
N GLN A 74 3.04 16.23 -3.10
CA GLN A 74 3.94 16.90 -2.15
C GLN A 74 5.25 16.13 -2.02
N ALA A 75 6.33 16.81 -1.61
CA ALA A 75 7.63 16.18 -1.40
C ALA A 75 7.58 15.15 -0.26
N ALA A 76 8.31 14.05 -0.39
CA ALA A 76 8.34 13.00 0.64
C ALA A 76 8.91 13.48 1.98
N THR A 77 9.68 14.56 1.97
CA THR A 77 10.23 15.24 3.16
C THR A 77 9.18 16.03 3.94
N ASP A 78 8.08 16.41 3.29
CA ASP A 78 6.97 17.17 3.88
C ASP A 78 5.84 16.25 4.36
N LEU A 79 5.91 14.97 4.00
CA LEU A 79 4.93 13.96 4.38
C LEU A 79 5.26 13.37 5.76
N PRO A 80 4.29 13.27 6.68
CA PRO A 80 4.49 12.65 7.98
C PRO A 80 5.01 11.22 7.90
N SER A 81 5.97 10.85 8.76
CA SER A 81 6.57 9.50 8.78
C SER A 81 5.56 8.38 9.01
N PHE A 82 4.43 8.66 9.68
CA PHE A 82 3.41 7.63 9.96
C PHE A 82 2.65 7.15 8.72
N ILE A 83 2.74 7.83 7.57
CA ILE A 83 2.11 7.37 6.33
C ILE A 83 2.67 6.01 5.91
N ILE A 84 3.96 5.74 6.20
CA ILE A 84 4.60 4.45 5.99
C ILE A 84 5.08 3.90 7.33
N ARG A 85 4.16 3.33 8.13
CA ARG A 85 4.58 2.60 9.35
C ARG A 85 5.30 1.29 9.04
N ARG A 86 4.87 0.61 7.98
CA ARG A 86 5.43 -0.65 7.51
C ARG A 86 5.47 -0.63 6.00
N LEU A 87 6.64 -0.94 5.46
CA LEU A 87 6.78 -1.23 4.05
C LEU A 87 6.95 -2.74 3.91
N PRO A 88 6.07 -3.45 3.19
CA PRO A 88 6.14 -4.91 3.11
C PRO A 88 7.39 -5.32 2.32
N VAL A 89 8.39 -5.80 3.07
CA VAL A 89 9.61 -6.40 2.54
C VAL A 89 9.55 -7.90 2.77
N ARG A 90 9.69 -8.69 1.71
CA ARG A 90 9.66 -10.14 1.76
C ARG A 90 11.03 -10.71 1.43
N PHE A 91 11.58 -11.53 2.32
CA PHE A 91 12.80 -12.29 2.04
C PHE A 91 12.48 -13.67 1.45
N THR A 92 11.55 -13.69 0.50
CA THR A 92 11.09 -14.87 -0.24
C THR A 92 10.91 -14.50 -1.71
N TYR A 93 10.74 -15.49 -2.59
CA TYR A 93 10.36 -15.30 -3.99
C TYR A 93 8.83 -15.33 -4.18
N ASP A 94 8.06 -15.08 -3.12
CA ASP A 94 6.62 -14.92 -3.24
C ASP A 94 6.29 -13.55 -3.82
N ASN A 95 5.58 -13.55 -4.95
CA ASN A 95 5.23 -12.35 -5.71
C ASN A 95 3.73 -12.02 -5.61
N ASN A 96 2.98 -12.67 -4.73
CA ASN A 96 1.58 -12.33 -4.49
C ASN A 96 1.46 -10.94 -3.87
N TYR A 97 0.56 -10.11 -4.37
CA TYR A 97 0.40 -8.76 -3.82
C TYR A 97 -0.14 -8.78 -2.38
N PHE A 98 -1.07 -9.70 -2.10
CA PHE A 98 -1.69 -9.91 -0.79
C PHE A 98 -1.16 -11.17 -0.10
N ASN A 99 -1.21 -11.19 1.23
CA ASN A 99 -0.85 -12.34 2.06
C ASN A 99 -2.09 -13.03 2.68
N ASP A 100 -3.29 -12.61 2.29
CA ASP A 100 -4.54 -13.13 2.84
C ASP A 100 -4.82 -14.56 2.36
N PRO A 101 -5.39 -15.44 3.21
CA PRO A 101 -5.68 -16.83 2.85
C PRO A 101 -6.80 -16.96 1.80
N TYR A 102 -7.69 -15.99 1.71
CA TYR A 102 -8.80 -15.96 0.75
C TYR A 102 -8.66 -14.74 -0.15
N GLN A 103 -8.45 -14.99 -1.44
CA GLN A 103 -8.29 -13.96 -2.45
C GLN A 103 -9.20 -14.28 -3.62
N GLY A 104 -9.92 -13.29 -4.12
CA GLY A 104 -10.84 -13.50 -5.23
C GLY A 104 -11.55 -12.22 -5.64
N ILE A 105 -12.13 -12.28 -6.83
CA ILE A 105 -13.02 -11.25 -7.37
C ILE A 105 -14.39 -11.91 -7.55
N PRO A 106 -15.50 -11.26 -7.14
CA PRO A 106 -16.83 -11.83 -7.31
C PRO A 106 -17.09 -12.19 -8.78
N VAL A 107 -17.54 -13.42 -9.03
CA VAL A 107 -17.99 -13.83 -10.35
C VAL A 107 -19.22 -12.99 -10.72
N GLY A 108 -19.15 -12.29 -11.86
CA GLY A 108 -20.19 -11.33 -12.28
C GLY A 108 -19.97 -9.89 -11.80
N GLY A 109 -18.91 -9.61 -11.04
CA GLY A 109 -18.56 -8.28 -10.58
C GLY A 109 -19.17 -7.90 -9.23
N TYR A 110 -18.72 -6.76 -8.68
CA TYR A 110 -19.10 -6.33 -7.34
C TYR A 110 -20.57 -5.90 -7.21
N THR A 111 -21.18 -5.36 -8.28
CA THR A 111 -22.58 -4.94 -8.23
C THR A 111 -23.52 -6.09 -7.87
N GLN A 112 -23.32 -7.28 -8.46
CA GLN A 112 -24.20 -8.42 -8.23
C GLN A 112 -24.19 -8.95 -6.80
N ILE A 113 -23.03 -8.91 -6.13
CA ILE A 113 -22.96 -9.31 -4.72
C ILE A 113 -23.66 -8.29 -3.84
N ILE A 114 -23.54 -6.99 -4.14
CA ILE A 114 -24.23 -5.93 -3.39
C ILE A 114 -25.75 -6.01 -3.60
N GLU A 115 -26.22 -6.22 -4.83
CA GLU A 115 -27.64 -6.43 -5.13
C GLU A 115 -28.21 -7.60 -4.31
N LYS A 116 -27.53 -8.75 -4.29
CA LYS A 116 -27.95 -9.91 -3.49
C LYS A 116 -27.90 -9.69 -1.99
N MET A 117 -27.00 -8.83 -1.49
CA MET A 117 -26.94 -8.48 -0.07
C MET A 117 -28.11 -7.58 0.34
N LEU A 118 -28.64 -6.78 -0.58
CA LEU A 118 -29.73 -5.84 -0.34
C LEU A 118 -31.11 -6.39 -0.76
N ASP A 119 -31.17 -7.54 -1.46
CA ASP A 119 -32.38 -8.21 -1.90
C ASP A 119 -33.11 -8.91 -0.75
N HIS A 120 -33.74 -8.11 0.11
CA HIS A 120 -34.56 -8.58 1.22
C HIS A 120 -35.81 -7.70 1.36
N GLU A 121 -36.95 -8.31 1.68
CA GLU A 121 -38.25 -7.61 1.83
C GLU A 121 -38.29 -6.53 2.92
N LEU A 122 -37.27 -6.50 3.80
CA LEU A 122 -37.12 -5.54 4.89
C LEU A 122 -36.10 -4.43 4.57
N ILE A 123 -35.55 -4.42 3.36
CA ILE A 123 -34.54 -3.47 2.93
C ILE A 123 -35.10 -2.73 1.71
N GLU A 124 -35.30 -1.43 1.86
CA GLU A 124 -35.62 -0.52 0.76
C GLU A 124 -34.37 0.27 0.37
N VAL A 125 -34.11 0.41 -0.94
CA VAL A 125 -32.92 1.07 -1.46
C VAL A 125 -33.33 2.19 -2.41
N GLU A 126 -33.00 3.41 -2.04
CA GLU A 126 -33.16 4.60 -2.88
C GLU A 126 -31.78 5.10 -3.34
N THR A 127 -31.67 5.47 -4.62
CA THR A 127 -30.42 5.97 -5.21
C THR A 127 -30.63 7.32 -5.89
N GLY A 128 -29.57 8.12 -5.98
CA GLY A 128 -29.67 9.47 -6.56
C GLY A 128 -30.35 10.50 -5.65
N VAL A 129 -30.55 10.17 -4.38
CA VAL A 129 -31.15 11.05 -3.35
C VAL A 129 -30.08 11.40 -2.32
N ASP A 130 -30.00 12.67 -1.92
CA ASP A 130 -29.22 13.09 -0.77
C ASP A 130 -30.03 12.83 0.51
N PHE A 131 -29.42 12.16 1.48
CA PHE A 131 -30.02 11.91 2.79
C PHE A 131 -30.57 13.18 3.45
N PHE A 132 -29.91 14.34 3.28
CA PHE A 132 -30.31 15.57 3.97
C PHE A 132 -31.61 16.17 3.44
N ASP A 133 -32.02 15.87 2.21
CA ASP A 133 -33.27 16.37 1.63
C ASP A 133 -34.51 15.72 2.26
N HIS A 134 -34.35 14.50 2.78
CA HIS A 134 -35.43 13.66 3.35
C HIS A 134 -35.15 13.24 4.81
N LYS A 135 -34.23 13.94 5.49
CA LYS A 135 -33.73 13.54 6.81
C LYS A 135 -34.83 13.35 7.87
N GLU A 136 -35.80 14.27 7.95
CA GLU A 136 -36.89 14.16 8.94
C GLU A 136 -37.80 12.96 8.65
N GLU A 137 -38.02 12.65 7.38
CA GLU A 137 -38.79 11.48 6.95
C GLU A 137 -38.08 10.20 7.36
N TYR A 138 -36.79 10.04 7.01
CA TYR A 138 -36.04 8.81 7.32
C TYR A 138 -35.75 8.60 8.81
N ILE A 139 -35.58 9.68 9.60
CA ILE A 139 -35.35 9.55 11.05
C ILE A 139 -36.66 9.19 11.78
N ASN A 140 -37.80 9.65 11.27
CA ASN A 140 -39.11 9.40 11.89
C ASN A 140 -39.84 8.19 11.29
N SER A 141 -39.40 7.67 10.13
CA SER A 141 -39.82 6.38 9.60
C SER A 141 -39.27 5.31 10.55
N GLY A 142 -40.11 4.86 11.48
CA GLY A 142 -39.76 3.78 12.40
C GLY A 142 -39.49 2.50 11.62
N ALA A 143 -38.21 2.23 11.38
CA ALA A 143 -37.67 0.89 11.20
C ALA A 143 -37.38 0.27 12.58
#